data_AF-A0A8G1VN04-F1
#
_entry.id   AF-A0A8G1VN04-F1
#
_cell.length_a   1.000
_cell.length_b   1.000
_cell.length_c   1.000
_cell.angle_alpha   90.00
_cell.angle_beta   90.00
_cell.angle_gamma   90.00
#
_symmetry.space_group_name_H-M   'P 1'
#
loop_
_entity.id
_entity.type
_entity.pdbx_description
1 polymer ?
#
loop_
_entity_poly.entity_id
_entity_poly.type
_entity_poly.pdbx_seq_one_letter_code
_entity_poly.pdbx_strand_id
1 'polypeptide(L)'
;MPTKSLKVVIVGGSIAGLLLANALARQGIDFVVLEARSEAAPCDGAGLCLLSSGARILDQLGMFEDIQYHGGPISVQRIWRDDGQLLGHTEGLALITARYGYPVIFIERQRVLQVLFDHIPDKGRVLLGKRVIEITSSDDQGIVMCLDGSTYQADIVVGADGIHSITRRKMLRDIISDSPKSHIMPEALGRVFSAQYSAVFGISKPTPGMKIGHCNRTFAHGFSFFNAVGRNGQIFWFVFRDMGKVYGEKDIPRLDQSKIEEDMAPFFNKYVAEGVRFRDIFENRVRCSHVPIEEGFLNQWVWKRYACIGDSVHKTTPNLGQGGNGAMESAASLANTIVAMAQASISSDLSLPRISTSLKDWAGSRQQRMRLLCELGNGFTRLEAFHTLKDRVVGFYLGKYQLDAIADILCETTVGAEKLSFLPPPQRSLQVTMPFDTRKGIQAATRTNSLILRSLIAITITFAVPPLLQHYIAGRIVDHSPILHKQNGLAYEDDGSYTYHKSTETLAAMSRIADLGVLLTIWAVESCRTGNIATLMSL
;
A
#
# COMPACT_ATOMS: atom_id res chain seq x y z
N MET A 1 37.68 26.36 -10.97
CA MET A 1 36.33 26.78 -11.39
C MET A 1 35.37 26.50 -10.24
N PRO A 2 34.43 27.39 -9.90
CA PRO A 2 33.42 27.07 -8.90
C PRO A 2 32.64 25.83 -9.37
N THR A 3 32.55 24.83 -8.51
CA THR A 3 31.79 23.60 -8.79
C THR A 3 30.33 23.98 -9.06
N LYS A 4 29.83 23.69 -10.27
CA LYS A 4 28.43 23.94 -10.63
C LYS A 4 27.55 23.16 -9.66
N SER A 5 26.75 23.86 -8.85
CA SER A 5 25.83 23.25 -7.89
C SER A 5 24.66 22.62 -8.65
N LEU A 6 24.32 21.36 -8.34
CA LEU A 6 23.23 20.63 -8.97
C LEU A 6 21.89 21.33 -8.69
N LYS A 7 21.16 21.67 -9.75
CA LYS A 7 19.88 22.37 -9.65
C LYS A 7 18.69 21.49 -10.05
N VAL A 8 17.69 21.42 -9.16
CA VAL A 8 16.47 20.62 -9.35
C VAL A 8 15.24 21.51 -9.47
N VAL A 9 14.47 21.36 -10.55
CA VAL A 9 13.13 21.98 -10.66
C VAL A 9 12.08 20.91 -10.40
N ILE A 10 11.25 21.13 -9.38
CA ILE A 10 10.14 20.26 -8.99
C ILE A 10 8.84 20.88 -9.50
N VAL A 11 8.19 20.22 -10.45
CA VAL A 11 6.91 20.65 -11.01
C VAL A 11 5.78 20.01 -10.19
N GLY A 12 5.10 20.82 -9.39
CA GLY A 12 3.99 20.42 -8.51
C GLY A 12 4.35 20.37 -7.02
N GLY A 13 3.60 21.12 -6.20
CA GLY A 13 3.63 21.13 -4.74
C GLY A 13 2.76 20.05 -4.10
N SER A 14 2.79 18.83 -4.65
CA SER A 14 2.10 17.68 -4.07
C SER A 14 2.82 17.16 -2.82
N ILE A 15 2.25 16.16 -2.14
CA ILE A 15 2.92 15.46 -1.02
C ILE A 15 4.31 14.97 -1.45
N ALA A 16 4.44 14.41 -2.67
CA ALA A 16 5.72 13.94 -3.20
C ALA A 16 6.69 15.10 -3.44
N GLY A 17 6.21 16.19 -4.06
CA GLY A 17 7.03 17.35 -4.40
C GLY A 17 7.54 18.09 -3.17
N LEU A 18 6.67 18.35 -2.19
CA LEU A 18 7.05 19.03 -0.96
C LEU A 18 7.94 18.14 -0.07
N LEU A 19 7.71 16.82 -0.03
CA LEU A 19 8.61 15.92 0.70
C LEU A 19 10.00 15.89 0.06
N LEU A 20 10.08 15.82 -1.27
CA LEU A 20 11.35 15.90 -1.98
C LEU A 20 12.06 17.23 -1.70
N ALA A 21 11.35 18.37 -1.76
CA ALA A 21 11.90 19.68 -1.43
C ALA A 21 12.51 19.72 -0.02
N ASN A 22 11.81 19.18 0.99
CA ASN A 22 12.35 19.09 2.34
C ASN A 22 13.60 18.21 2.42
N ALA A 23 13.60 17.05 1.74
CA ALA A 23 14.75 16.15 1.71
C ALA A 23 15.97 16.81 1.04
N LEU A 24 15.78 17.56 -0.06
CA LEU A 24 16.84 18.31 -0.73
C LEU A 24 17.35 19.48 0.12
N ALA A 25 16.45 20.20 0.80
CA ALA A 25 16.81 21.29 1.70
C ALA A 25 17.72 20.82 2.85
N ARG A 26 17.48 19.62 3.40
CA ARG A 26 18.32 19.01 4.44
C ARG A 26 19.77 18.76 4.01
N GLN A 27 20.04 18.70 2.71
CA GLN A 27 21.37 18.49 2.14
C GLN A 27 21.91 19.72 1.39
N GLY A 28 21.22 20.86 1.49
CA GLY A 28 21.64 22.11 0.84
C GLY A 28 21.66 22.05 -0.69
N ILE A 29 20.90 21.14 -1.30
CA ILE A 29 20.81 21.02 -2.76
C ILE A 29 19.92 22.15 -3.30
N ASP A 30 20.33 22.78 -4.41
CA ASP A 30 19.58 23.88 -5.01
C ASP A 30 18.30 23.35 -5.67
N PHE A 31 17.14 23.87 -5.24
CA PHE A 31 15.85 23.50 -5.82
C PHE A 31 14.88 24.67 -5.91
N VAL A 32 13.86 24.49 -6.74
CA VAL A 32 12.64 25.30 -6.75
C VAL A 32 11.43 24.40 -7.01
N VAL A 33 10.35 24.61 -6.27
CA VAL A 33 9.04 23.98 -6.47
C VAL A 33 8.14 24.97 -7.20
N LEU A 34 7.53 24.53 -8.29
CA LEU A 34 6.58 25.31 -9.09
C LEU A 34 5.18 24.71 -8.88
N GLU A 35 4.35 25.36 -8.08
CA GLU A 35 2.98 24.93 -7.79
C GLU A 35 1.98 25.79 -8.56
N ALA A 36 1.06 25.14 -9.27
CA ALA A 36 0.10 25.81 -10.14
C ALA A 36 -0.98 26.59 -9.38
N ARG A 37 -1.29 26.18 -8.15
CA ARG A 37 -2.28 26.81 -7.27
C ARG A 37 -1.68 27.99 -6.52
N SER A 38 -2.55 28.92 -6.12
CA SER A 38 -2.20 30.08 -5.30
C SER A 38 -1.94 29.76 -3.83
N GLU A 39 -2.24 28.53 -3.39
CA GLU A 39 -2.13 28.07 -2.01
C GLU A 39 -1.32 26.76 -1.95
N ALA A 40 -0.41 26.66 -0.98
CA ALA A 40 0.42 25.46 -0.78
C ALA A 40 -0.38 24.28 -0.19
N ALA A 41 -1.36 24.59 0.67
CA ALA A 41 -2.18 23.61 1.38
C ALA A 41 -3.67 23.94 1.16
N PRO A 42 -4.20 23.68 -0.04
CA PRO A 42 -5.59 23.97 -0.36
C PRO A 42 -6.53 23.11 0.49
N CYS A 43 -7.67 23.68 0.87
CA CYS A 43 -8.72 23.04 1.68
C CYS A 43 -9.61 22.09 0.85
N ASP A 44 -9.00 21.35 -0.08
CA ASP A 44 -9.70 20.42 -0.96
C ASP A 44 -9.10 19.00 -0.87
N GLY A 45 -9.99 18.02 -1.04
CA GLY A 45 -9.63 16.60 -1.00
C GLY A 45 -9.99 15.88 0.30
N ALA A 46 -9.71 14.58 0.27
CA ALA A 46 -10.12 13.63 1.28
C ALA A 46 -9.14 13.56 2.47
N GLY A 47 -9.48 12.71 3.45
CA GLY A 47 -8.52 12.24 4.43
C GLY A 47 -7.39 11.43 3.79
N LEU A 48 -6.20 11.51 4.36
CA LEU A 48 -5.07 10.64 4.08
C LEU A 48 -4.92 9.63 5.22
N CYS A 49 -4.77 8.36 4.87
CA CYS A 49 -4.27 7.34 5.77
C CYS A 49 -2.74 7.35 5.75
N LEU A 50 -2.11 7.88 6.79
CA LEU A 50 -0.66 7.78 6.98
C LEU A 50 -0.33 6.42 7.58
N LEU A 51 0.48 5.65 6.84
CA LEU A 51 0.98 4.35 7.27
C LEU A 51 2.39 4.49 7.85
N SER A 52 2.87 3.46 8.54
CA SER A 52 4.19 3.46 9.18
C SER A 52 5.35 3.61 8.19
N SER A 53 5.16 3.32 6.90
CA SER A 53 6.16 3.60 5.85
C SER A 53 6.38 5.10 5.65
N GLY A 54 5.30 5.87 5.42
CA GLY A 54 5.37 7.32 5.30
C GLY A 54 5.74 7.99 6.63
N ALA A 55 5.20 7.51 7.75
CA ALA A 55 5.46 8.06 9.08
C ALA A 55 6.94 8.07 9.45
N ARG A 56 7.66 6.97 9.17
CA ARG A 56 9.10 6.89 9.45
C ARG A 56 9.94 7.86 8.61
N ILE A 57 9.55 8.09 7.36
CA ILE A 57 10.22 9.09 6.50
C ILE A 57 9.99 10.50 7.04
N LEU A 58 8.75 10.81 7.44
CA LEU A 58 8.42 12.09 8.05
C LEU A 58 9.15 12.29 9.39
N ASP A 59 9.36 11.24 10.16
CA ASP A 59 10.14 11.30 11.41
C ASP A 59 11.63 11.58 11.14
N GLN A 60 12.23 10.96 10.10
CA GLN A 60 13.59 11.32 9.67
C GLN A 60 13.72 12.80 9.32
N LEU A 61 12.66 13.41 8.80
CA LEU A 61 12.60 14.84 8.47
C LEU A 61 12.21 15.72 9.67
N GLY A 62 11.88 15.15 10.83
CA GLY A 62 11.47 15.87 12.03
C GLY A 62 10.02 16.38 12.02
N MET A 63 9.16 15.81 11.17
CA MET A 63 7.78 16.29 10.94
C MET A 63 6.71 15.37 11.54
N PHE A 64 7.09 14.19 12.00
CA PHE A 64 6.11 13.17 12.39
C PHE A 64 5.24 13.61 13.58
N GLU A 65 5.81 14.29 14.58
CA GLU A 65 5.05 14.76 15.74
C GLU A 65 3.97 15.79 15.37
N ASP A 66 4.26 16.71 14.45
CA ASP A 66 3.27 17.69 13.97
C ASP A 66 2.13 17.01 13.20
N ILE A 67 2.46 16.00 12.40
CA ILE A 67 1.48 15.19 11.69
C ILE A 67 0.63 14.38 12.69
N GLN A 68 1.26 13.75 13.68
CA GLN A 68 0.57 12.99 14.71
C GLN A 68 -0.32 13.89 15.57
N TYR A 69 0.11 15.13 15.84
CA TYR A 69 -0.69 16.11 16.57
C TYR A 69 -1.99 16.43 15.82
N HIS A 70 -1.98 16.49 14.50
CA HIS A 70 -3.19 16.79 13.74
C HIS A 70 -4.04 15.57 13.38
N GLY A 71 -3.45 14.39 13.33
CA GLY A 71 -4.15 13.15 12.97
C GLY A 71 -4.74 12.41 14.17
N GLY A 72 -5.64 11.47 13.90
CA GLY A 72 -6.13 10.51 14.88
C GLY A 72 -5.55 9.12 14.64
N PRO A 73 -4.92 8.48 15.64
CA PRO A 73 -4.48 7.09 15.51
C PRO A 73 -5.68 6.16 15.42
N ILE A 74 -5.58 5.13 14.59
CA ILE A 74 -6.58 4.09 14.41
C ILE A 74 -6.00 2.77 14.92
N SER A 75 -6.72 2.11 15.81
CA SER A 75 -6.30 0.87 16.46
C SER A 75 -7.20 -0.32 16.13
N VAL A 76 -8.50 -0.07 15.92
CA VAL A 76 -9.49 -1.14 15.71
C VAL A 76 -10.10 -1.03 14.32
N GLN A 77 -10.11 -2.14 13.59
CA GLN A 77 -10.82 -2.28 12.32
C GLN A 77 -12.01 -3.21 12.46
N ARG A 78 -13.15 -2.82 11.89
CA ARG A 78 -14.35 -3.67 11.78
C ARG A 78 -14.76 -3.84 10.33
N ILE A 79 -15.18 -5.05 9.97
CA ILE A 79 -15.68 -5.38 8.64
C ILE A 79 -17.16 -5.74 8.73
N TRP A 80 -17.96 -5.08 7.91
CA TRP A 80 -19.41 -5.13 7.90
C TRP A 80 -19.93 -5.61 6.55
N ARG A 81 -21.14 -6.15 6.55
CA ARG A 81 -22.00 -6.20 5.36
C ARG A 81 -22.90 -4.99 5.29
N ASP A 82 -23.44 -4.75 4.10
CA ASP A 82 -24.29 -3.60 3.80
C ASP A 82 -25.67 -3.63 4.49
N ASP A 83 -26.07 -4.78 5.05
CA ASP A 83 -27.25 -4.93 5.90
C ASP A 83 -26.98 -4.74 7.40
N GLY A 84 -25.74 -4.37 7.77
CA GLY A 84 -25.33 -4.10 9.14
C GLY A 84 -24.82 -5.33 9.90
N GLN A 85 -24.75 -6.50 9.27
CA GLN A 85 -24.13 -7.66 9.88
C GLN A 85 -22.61 -7.43 10.06
N LEU A 86 -22.12 -7.49 11.30
CA LEU A 86 -20.69 -7.53 11.58
C LEU A 86 -20.13 -8.88 11.10
N LEU A 87 -19.16 -8.84 10.18
CA LEU A 87 -18.43 -10.03 9.76
C LEU A 87 -17.33 -10.35 10.79
N GLY A 88 -16.68 -9.31 11.32
CA GLY A 88 -15.77 -9.42 12.45
C GLY A 88 -14.96 -8.16 12.72
N HIS A 89 -14.10 -8.20 13.75
CA HIS A 89 -13.23 -7.09 14.15
C HIS A 89 -11.81 -7.55 14.49
N THR A 90 -10.83 -6.65 14.32
CA THR A 90 -9.41 -6.88 14.64
C THR A 90 -8.77 -5.64 15.25
N GLU A 91 -7.77 -5.86 16.09
CA GLU A 91 -6.85 -4.84 16.61
C GLU A 91 -5.50 -4.85 15.87
N GLY A 92 -5.45 -5.46 14.68
CA GLY A 92 -4.23 -5.57 13.87
C GLY A 92 -3.58 -4.22 13.53
N LEU A 93 -4.34 -3.12 13.52
CA LEU A 93 -3.78 -1.78 13.35
C LEU A 93 -3.00 -1.30 14.59
N ALA A 94 -3.42 -1.71 15.80
CA ALA A 94 -2.60 -1.55 17.00
C ALA A 94 -1.35 -2.42 16.96
N LEU A 95 -1.41 -3.64 16.40
CA LEU A 95 -0.22 -4.48 16.20
C LEU A 95 0.80 -3.84 15.26
N ILE A 96 0.38 -3.16 14.19
CA ILE A 96 1.27 -2.37 13.32
C ILE A 96 2.01 -1.32 14.15
N THR A 97 1.31 -0.62 15.05
CA THR A 97 1.89 0.37 15.95
C THR A 97 2.96 -0.27 16.85
N ALA A 98 2.68 -1.42 17.45
CA ALA A 98 3.63 -2.13 18.30
C ALA A 98 4.85 -2.64 17.52
N ARG A 99 4.66 -3.08 16.26
CA ARG A 99 5.73 -3.63 15.41
C ARG A 99 6.67 -2.56 14.85
N TYR A 100 6.15 -1.37 14.55
CA TYR A 100 6.91 -0.30 13.88
C TYR A 100 7.18 0.92 14.75
N GLY A 101 6.45 1.12 15.84
CA GLY A 101 6.47 2.33 16.67
C GLY A 101 5.62 3.48 16.14
N TYR A 102 4.98 3.32 14.97
CA TYR A 102 4.19 4.38 14.34
C TYR A 102 2.77 3.90 14.09
N PRO A 103 1.76 4.58 14.66
CA PRO A 103 0.38 4.21 14.45
C PRO A 103 -0.09 4.51 13.04
N VAL A 104 -1.13 3.80 12.61
CA VAL A 104 -1.90 4.19 11.43
C VAL A 104 -2.69 5.44 11.79
N ILE A 105 -2.47 6.53 11.08
CA ILE A 105 -3.06 7.83 11.39
C ILE A 105 -3.98 8.26 10.26
N PHE A 106 -5.21 8.68 10.59
CA PHE A 106 -6.07 9.39 9.66
C PHE A 106 -5.98 10.90 9.91
N ILE A 107 -5.69 11.66 8.85
CA ILE A 107 -5.45 13.11 8.89
C ILE A 107 -6.01 13.78 7.63
N GLU A 108 -6.42 15.04 7.74
CA GLU A 108 -6.75 15.85 6.56
C GLU A 108 -5.55 16.01 5.63
N ARG A 109 -5.73 15.74 4.33
CA ARG A 109 -4.66 15.93 3.33
C ARG A 109 -4.10 17.35 3.34
N GLN A 110 -4.97 18.36 3.51
CA GLN A 110 -4.55 19.75 3.65
C GLN A 110 -3.50 19.92 4.74
N ARG A 111 -3.70 19.27 5.89
CA ARG A 111 -2.82 19.42 7.05
C ARG A 111 -1.46 18.78 6.83
N VAL A 112 -1.40 17.68 6.07
CA VAL A 112 -0.15 17.07 5.63
C VAL A 112 0.64 18.02 4.71
N LEU A 113 -0.03 18.64 3.73
CA LEU A 113 0.60 19.62 2.86
C LEU A 113 1.09 20.84 3.63
N GLN A 114 0.30 21.32 4.59
CA GLN A 114 0.66 22.45 5.45
C GLN A 114 1.93 22.16 6.24
N VAL A 115 2.00 21.03 6.93
CA VAL A 115 3.22 20.65 7.69
C VAL A 115 4.43 20.51 6.76
N LEU A 116 4.28 19.83 5.61
CA LEU A 116 5.37 19.71 4.63
C LEU A 116 5.83 21.08 4.13
N PHE A 117 4.92 22.00 3.84
CA PHE A 117 5.24 23.35 3.42
C PHE A 117 5.92 24.14 4.55
N ASP A 118 5.39 24.09 5.77
CA ASP A 118 5.86 24.83 6.95
C ASP A 118 7.25 24.42 7.41
N HIS A 119 7.68 23.20 7.12
CA HIS A 119 9.03 22.73 7.44
C HIS A 119 10.09 23.09 6.40
N ILE A 120 9.73 23.59 5.21
CA ILE A 120 10.71 24.06 4.23
C ILE A 120 11.40 25.33 4.76
N PRO A 121 12.73 25.36 4.93
CA PRO A 121 13.42 26.49 5.57
C PRO A 121 13.24 27.82 4.82
N ASP A 122 13.36 27.79 3.49
CA ASP A 122 13.19 28.95 2.61
C ASP A 122 11.87 28.84 1.83
N LYS A 123 10.84 29.56 2.28
CA LYS A 123 9.53 29.60 1.60
C LYS A 123 9.62 30.15 0.18
N GLY A 124 10.62 30.99 -0.11
CA GLY A 124 10.87 31.53 -1.45
C GLY A 124 11.22 30.46 -2.48
N ARG A 125 11.55 29.23 -2.05
CA ARG A 125 11.75 28.08 -2.95
C ARG A 125 10.47 27.42 -3.41
N VAL A 126 9.31 27.74 -2.82
CA VAL A 126 8.02 27.20 -3.24
C VAL A 126 7.21 28.32 -3.88
N LEU A 127 7.24 28.36 -5.20
CA LEU A 127 6.60 29.39 -5.99
C LEU A 127 5.17 28.97 -6.34
N LEU A 128 4.20 29.62 -5.68
CA LEU A 128 2.77 29.43 -5.91
C LEU A 128 2.31 30.19 -7.16
N GLY A 129 1.20 29.77 -7.76
CA GLY A 129 0.66 30.33 -9.01
C GLY A 129 1.52 30.07 -10.25
N LYS A 130 2.56 29.24 -10.15
CA LYS A 130 3.48 28.90 -11.24
C LYS A 130 3.00 27.67 -11.99
N ARG A 131 1.96 27.86 -12.82
CA ARG A 131 1.47 26.80 -13.72
C ARG A 131 2.46 26.56 -14.85
N VAL A 132 3.15 25.42 -14.85
CA VAL A 132 4.01 25.00 -15.95
C VAL A 132 3.19 24.66 -17.19
N ILE A 133 3.60 25.20 -18.34
CA ILE A 133 2.94 25.00 -19.64
C ILE A 133 3.84 24.35 -20.67
N GLU A 134 5.16 24.43 -20.48
CA GLU A 134 6.13 23.83 -21.38
C GLU A 134 7.39 23.48 -20.61
N ILE A 135 8.03 22.41 -21.03
CA ILE A 135 9.35 22.01 -20.57
C ILE A 135 10.15 21.72 -21.83
N THR A 136 11.37 22.21 -21.95
CA THR A 136 12.30 21.87 -23.02
C THR A 136 13.60 21.35 -22.41
N SER A 137 14.35 20.53 -23.15
CA SER A 137 15.64 20.02 -22.68
C SER A 137 16.64 20.04 -23.82
N SER A 138 17.84 20.52 -23.54
CA SER A 138 19.04 20.32 -24.35
C SER A 138 19.97 19.30 -23.69
N ASP A 139 21.17 19.12 -24.24
CA ASP A 139 22.25 18.30 -23.68
C ASP A 139 22.99 18.97 -22.51
N ASP A 140 22.72 20.25 -22.25
CA ASP A 140 23.31 20.99 -21.13
C ASP A 140 22.32 21.21 -19.97
N GLN A 141 21.06 21.52 -20.28
CA GLN A 141 20.07 21.92 -19.27
C GLN A 141 18.62 21.69 -19.72
N GLY A 142 17.74 21.51 -18.74
CA GLY A 142 16.29 21.63 -18.90
C GLY A 142 15.83 23.06 -18.67
N ILE A 143 14.82 23.51 -19.40
CA ILE A 143 14.14 24.80 -19.21
C ILE A 143 12.67 24.52 -18.96
N VAL A 144 12.14 25.03 -17.85
CA VAL A 144 10.72 24.91 -17.48
C VAL A 144 10.07 26.29 -17.61
N MET A 145 9.03 26.39 -18.43
CA MET A 145 8.30 27.63 -18.68
C MET A 145 6.91 27.61 -18.03
N CYS A 146 6.60 28.69 -17.30
CA CYS A 146 5.32 28.91 -16.64
C CYS A 146 4.39 29.78 -17.50
N LEU A 147 3.08 29.71 -17.19
CA LEU A 147 2.03 30.45 -17.89
C LEU A 147 2.23 31.97 -17.84
N ASP A 148 2.86 32.48 -16.78
CA ASP A 148 3.16 33.90 -16.61
C ASP A 148 4.42 34.37 -17.35
N GLY A 149 5.02 33.50 -18.17
CA GLY A 149 6.24 33.76 -18.92
C GLY A 149 7.54 33.55 -18.14
N SER A 150 7.48 33.26 -16.83
CA SER A 150 8.69 32.97 -16.05
C SER A 150 9.31 31.63 -16.45
N THR A 151 10.65 31.59 -16.47
CA THR A 151 11.43 30.41 -16.89
C THR A 151 12.46 30.00 -15.84
N TYR A 152 12.70 28.70 -15.74
CA TYR A 152 13.60 28.11 -14.75
C TYR A 152 14.50 27.07 -15.41
N GLN A 153 15.81 27.28 -15.30
CA GLN A 153 16.82 26.30 -15.74
C GLN A 153 17.03 25.22 -14.67
N ALA A 154 17.27 23.99 -15.11
CA ALA A 154 17.44 22.82 -14.25
C ALA A 154 18.46 21.82 -14.83
N ASP A 155 19.22 21.15 -13.97
CA ASP A 155 19.95 19.94 -14.34
C ASP A 155 19.03 18.71 -14.29
N ILE A 156 18.05 18.70 -13.38
CA ILE A 156 17.02 17.66 -13.22
C ILE A 156 15.64 18.30 -13.14
N VAL A 157 14.68 17.77 -13.89
CA VAL A 157 13.28 18.19 -13.82
C VAL A 157 12.45 17.06 -13.23
N VAL A 158 11.83 17.30 -12.08
CA VAL A 158 11.00 16.32 -11.37
C VAL A 158 9.52 16.61 -11.57
N GLY A 159 8.78 15.68 -12.15
CA GLY A 159 7.33 15.73 -12.26
C GLY A 159 6.67 15.17 -11.00
N ALA A 160 6.15 16.06 -10.16
CA ALA A 160 5.34 15.74 -8.98
C ALA A 160 3.92 16.36 -9.11
N ASP A 161 3.46 16.52 -10.34
CA ASP A 161 2.29 17.27 -10.81
C ASP A 161 1.03 16.41 -11.01
N GLY A 162 1.01 15.23 -10.40
CA GLY A 162 -0.19 14.41 -10.22
C GLY A 162 -0.74 13.76 -11.50
N ILE A 163 -2.01 13.32 -11.43
CA ILE A 163 -2.63 12.49 -12.47
C ILE A 163 -2.62 13.15 -13.85
N HIS A 164 -2.76 14.47 -13.93
CA HIS A 164 -2.73 15.23 -15.19
C HIS A 164 -1.34 15.79 -15.53
N SER A 165 -0.27 15.12 -15.10
CA SER A 165 1.13 15.54 -15.25
C SER A 165 1.50 16.02 -16.66
N ILE A 166 1.97 17.27 -16.76
CA ILE A 166 2.58 17.82 -17.97
C ILE A 166 3.99 17.26 -18.16
N THR A 167 4.72 17.03 -17.08
CA THR A 167 6.07 16.45 -17.13
C THR A 167 6.04 15.05 -17.74
N ARG A 168 5.09 14.19 -17.31
CA ARG A 168 4.86 12.87 -17.91
C ARG A 168 4.61 12.99 -19.42
N ARG A 169 3.69 13.85 -19.83
CA ARG A 169 3.32 14.00 -21.26
C ARG A 169 4.51 14.45 -22.10
N LYS A 170 5.28 15.43 -21.61
CA LYS A 170 6.49 15.90 -22.31
C LYS A 170 7.54 14.80 -22.39
N MET A 171 7.81 14.13 -21.27
CA MET A 171 8.75 13.01 -21.21
C MET A 171 8.43 11.92 -22.23
N LEU A 172 7.16 11.51 -22.33
CA LEU A 172 6.73 10.50 -23.30
C LEU A 172 6.86 10.98 -24.76
N ARG A 173 6.53 12.24 -25.04
CA ARG A 173 6.73 12.84 -26.38
C ARG A 173 8.21 12.84 -26.78
N ASP A 174 9.10 13.14 -25.84
CA ASP A 174 10.54 13.18 -26.10
C ASP A 174 11.09 11.79 -26.38
N ILE A 175 10.63 10.75 -25.66
CA ILE A 175 11.03 9.37 -25.98
C ILE A 175 10.62 8.99 -27.40
N ILE A 176 9.39 9.32 -27.81
CA ILE A 176 8.89 8.99 -29.15
C ILE A 176 9.69 9.73 -30.23
N SER A 177 10.02 11.00 -29.99
CA SER A 177 10.82 11.81 -30.91
C SER A 177 12.28 11.32 -31.02
N ASP A 178 12.92 11.03 -29.88
CA ASP A 178 14.32 10.61 -29.81
C ASP A 178 14.53 9.16 -30.24
N SER A 179 13.49 8.33 -30.16
CA SER A 179 13.55 6.90 -30.50
C SER A 179 12.28 6.46 -31.24
N PRO A 180 12.18 6.74 -32.56
CA PRO A 180 11.01 6.41 -33.38
C PRO A 180 10.70 4.91 -33.45
N LYS A 181 11.69 4.04 -33.18
CA LYS A 181 11.55 2.58 -33.06
C LYS A 181 11.21 2.10 -31.65
N SER A 182 11.02 3.01 -30.68
CA SER A 182 10.66 2.61 -29.32
C SER A 182 9.31 1.88 -29.34
N HIS A 183 9.18 0.81 -28.56
CA HIS A 183 7.92 0.06 -28.42
C HIS A 183 6.83 0.86 -27.67
N ILE A 184 7.08 2.13 -27.35
CA ILE A 184 6.08 3.04 -26.83
C ILE A 184 5.20 3.46 -28.00
N MET A 185 4.12 2.71 -28.18
CA MET A 185 3.08 3.00 -29.15
C MET A 185 2.59 4.45 -28.93
N PRO A 186 2.52 5.30 -29.97
CA PRO A 186 1.93 6.65 -29.86
C PRO A 186 0.52 6.62 -29.25
N GLU A 187 -0.22 5.53 -29.41
CA GLU A 187 -1.53 5.28 -28.81
C GLU A 187 -1.49 5.13 -27.28
N ALA A 188 -0.31 4.88 -26.67
CA ALA A 188 -0.12 4.85 -25.23
C ALA A 188 -0.06 6.25 -24.60
N LEU A 189 0.13 7.32 -25.39
CA LEU A 189 0.00 8.71 -24.95
C LEU A 189 -1.47 8.99 -24.56
N GLY A 190 -1.74 9.03 -23.26
CA GLY A 190 -3.09 9.25 -22.73
C GLY A 190 -3.94 7.98 -22.65
N ARG A 191 -3.31 6.81 -22.44
CA ARG A 191 -3.97 5.55 -22.05
C ARG A 191 -3.28 4.90 -20.84
N VAL A 192 -2.57 5.69 -20.04
CA VAL A 192 -1.80 5.17 -18.89
C VAL A 192 -2.74 4.84 -17.74
N PHE A 193 -3.79 5.65 -17.61
CA PHE A 193 -4.75 5.55 -16.54
C PHE A 193 -6.11 5.16 -17.06
N SER A 194 -6.86 4.48 -16.22
CA SER A 194 -8.27 4.17 -16.41
C SER A 194 -9.02 4.47 -15.11
N ALA A 195 -10.33 4.56 -15.20
CA ALA A 195 -11.20 4.59 -14.03
C ALA A 195 -12.34 3.61 -14.25
N GLN A 196 -12.52 2.68 -13.32
CA GLN A 196 -13.71 1.80 -13.27
C GLN A 196 -14.63 2.19 -12.11
N TYR A 197 -14.05 2.73 -11.04
CA TYR A 197 -14.75 3.13 -9.84
C TYR A 197 -14.82 4.65 -9.73
N SER A 198 -15.79 5.14 -8.99
CA SER A 198 -15.83 6.52 -8.50
C SER A 198 -15.95 6.52 -6.97
N ALA A 199 -15.53 7.62 -6.35
CA ALA A 199 -15.61 7.81 -4.91
C ALA A 199 -16.33 9.12 -4.59
N VAL A 200 -17.33 9.04 -3.72
CA VAL A 200 -17.72 10.21 -2.92
C VAL A 200 -16.99 10.10 -1.60
N PHE A 201 -16.15 11.08 -1.29
CA PHE A 201 -15.47 11.15 0.00
C PHE A 201 -15.90 12.41 0.74
N GLY A 202 -15.85 12.36 2.06
CA GLY A 202 -16.17 13.52 2.88
C GLY A 202 -15.61 13.44 4.28
N ILE A 203 -15.80 14.56 4.97
CA ILE A 203 -15.44 14.74 6.36
C ILE A 203 -16.70 15.20 7.09
N SER A 204 -17.01 14.55 8.20
CA SER A 204 -18.15 14.90 9.05
C SER A 204 -17.72 15.24 10.46
N LYS A 205 -18.57 16.02 11.12
CA LYS A 205 -18.51 16.26 12.56
C LYS A 205 -18.72 14.94 13.33
N PRO A 206 -18.39 14.88 14.64
CA PRO A 206 -18.69 13.73 15.46
C PRO A 206 -20.18 13.34 15.37
N THR A 207 -20.45 12.07 15.06
CA THR A 207 -21.80 11.50 14.97
C THR A 207 -21.97 10.43 16.06
N PRO A 208 -23.10 10.39 16.79
CA PRO A 208 -23.37 9.34 17.77
C PRO A 208 -23.20 7.93 17.19
N GLY A 209 -22.66 7.00 17.99
CA GLY A 209 -22.37 5.63 17.59
C GLY A 209 -21.00 5.44 16.92
N MET A 210 -20.38 6.50 16.40
CA MET A 210 -19.04 6.46 15.83
C MET A 210 -17.97 6.63 16.92
N LYS A 211 -17.05 5.66 17.01
CA LYS A 211 -16.07 5.58 18.10
C LYS A 211 -14.67 6.01 17.62
N ILE A 212 -14.04 6.92 18.36
CA ILE A 212 -12.67 7.38 18.10
C ILE A 212 -11.69 6.21 18.07
N GLY A 213 -10.75 6.23 17.13
CA GLY A 213 -9.74 5.17 16.97
C GLY A 213 -10.24 3.93 16.24
N HIS A 214 -11.50 3.93 15.80
CA HIS A 214 -12.05 2.86 14.97
C HIS A 214 -12.06 3.25 13.50
N CYS A 215 -11.82 2.26 12.64
CA CYS A 215 -12.22 2.30 11.25
C CYS A 215 -13.21 1.17 10.94
N ASN A 216 -14.13 1.45 10.03
CA ASN A 216 -15.15 0.51 9.58
C ASN A 216 -15.07 0.38 8.07
N ARG A 217 -15.14 -0.86 7.59
CA ARG A 217 -15.21 -1.20 6.18
C ARG A 217 -16.48 -1.98 5.92
N THR A 218 -17.26 -1.59 4.93
CA THR A 218 -18.44 -2.34 4.49
C THR A 218 -18.17 -2.94 3.14
N PHE A 219 -18.26 -4.27 3.06
CA PHE A 219 -18.06 -5.00 1.80
C PHE A 219 -19.44 -5.29 1.20
N ALA A 220 -19.64 -4.92 -0.07
CA ALA A 220 -20.92 -5.03 -0.73
C ALA A 220 -20.76 -5.24 -2.24
N HIS A 221 -21.80 -5.72 -2.92
CA HIS A 221 -21.73 -5.96 -4.36
C HIS A 221 -21.83 -4.64 -5.14
N GLY A 222 -20.77 -4.31 -5.88
CA GLY A 222 -20.69 -3.11 -6.74
C GLY A 222 -20.36 -1.81 -6.00
N PHE A 223 -20.20 -1.85 -4.67
CA PHE A 223 -19.79 -0.68 -3.88
C PHE A 223 -19.14 -1.10 -2.56
N SER A 224 -18.45 -0.18 -1.90
CA SER A 224 -17.98 -0.36 -0.53
C SER A 224 -18.01 0.95 0.25
N PHE A 225 -18.09 0.83 1.59
CA PHE A 225 -17.87 1.97 2.48
C PHE A 225 -16.55 1.82 3.21
N PHE A 226 -15.85 2.93 3.37
CA PHE A 226 -14.79 3.05 4.35
C PHE A 226 -15.06 4.28 5.21
N ASN A 227 -14.91 4.14 6.52
CA ASN A 227 -14.83 5.29 7.42
C ASN A 227 -13.78 5.10 8.51
N ALA A 228 -13.20 6.20 8.96
CA ALA A 228 -12.24 6.25 10.06
C ALA A 228 -12.57 7.44 10.96
N VAL A 229 -12.58 7.20 12.27
CA VAL A 229 -12.86 8.24 13.26
C VAL A 229 -11.53 8.67 13.88
N GLY A 230 -11.07 9.84 13.43
CA GLY A 230 -9.82 10.44 13.86
C GLY A 230 -9.95 11.20 15.18
N ARG A 231 -9.02 12.13 15.38
CA ARG A 231 -8.94 12.97 16.58
C ARG A 231 -10.23 13.79 16.75
N ASN A 232 -10.61 14.03 18.02
CA ASN A 232 -11.81 14.79 18.39
C ASN A 232 -13.13 14.25 17.81
N GLY A 233 -13.16 13.00 17.33
CA GLY A 233 -14.36 12.40 16.74
C GLY A 233 -14.62 12.83 15.29
N GLN A 234 -13.67 13.49 14.62
CA GLN A 234 -13.80 13.81 13.19
C GLN A 234 -13.89 12.53 12.36
N ILE A 235 -14.87 12.44 11.47
CA ILE A 235 -15.13 11.23 10.69
C ILE A 235 -14.69 11.47 9.24
N PHE A 236 -13.75 10.68 8.77
CA PHE A 236 -13.41 10.58 7.35
C PHE A 236 -14.19 9.42 6.75
N TRP A 237 -14.90 9.64 5.65
CA TRP A 237 -15.71 8.59 5.03
C TRP A 237 -15.62 8.62 3.51
N PHE A 238 -15.81 7.45 2.91
CA PHE A 238 -15.69 7.18 1.49
C PHE A 238 -16.77 6.19 1.07
N VAL A 239 -17.44 6.48 -0.04
CA VAL A 239 -18.35 5.58 -0.76
C VAL A 239 -17.70 5.28 -2.10
N PHE A 240 -17.22 4.06 -2.28
CA PHE A 240 -16.65 3.60 -3.53
C PHE A 240 -17.73 2.88 -4.33
N ARG A 241 -17.93 3.24 -5.60
CA ARG A 241 -18.95 2.61 -6.46
C ARG A 241 -18.38 2.24 -7.81
N ASP A 242 -18.73 1.05 -8.29
CA ASP A 242 -18.45 0.63 -9.66
C ASP A 242 -19.29 1.48 -10.63
N MET A 243 -18.67 2.02 -11.67
CA MET A 243 -19.35 2.79 -12.72
C MET A 243 -19.90 1.90 -13.84
N GLY A 244 -19.78 0.58 -13.71
CA GLY A 244 -20.32 -0.43 -14.62
C GLY A 244 -19.47 -0.68 -15.87
N LYS A 245 -18.42 0.12 -16.10
CA LYS A 245 -17.45 -0.07 -17.18
C LYS A 245 -16.11 0.58 -16.85
N VAL A 246 -15.08 0.16 -17.56
CA VAL A 246 -13.74 0.78 -17.51
C VAL A 246 -13.68 1.93 -18.49
N TYR A 247 -13.39 3.13 -18.00
CA TYR A 247 -13.13 4.33 -18.81
C TYR A 247 -11.64 4.48 -19.04
N GLY A 248 -11.20 4.67 -20.29
CA GLY A 248 -9.83 5.07 -20.58
C GLY A 248 -9.59 6.55 -20.25
N GLU A 249 -8.33 6.95 -20.02
CA GLU A 249 -7.93 8.29 -19.55
C GLU A 249 -8.68 9.48 -20.19
N LYS A 250 -8.95 9.43 -21.49
CA LYS A 250 -9.65 10.51 -22.24
C LYS A 250 -11.17 10.50 -22.06
N ASP A 251 -11.73 9.35 -21.71
CA ASP A 251 -13.17 9.12 -21.58
C ASP A 251 -13.64 9.19 -20.12
N ILE A 252 -12.72 9.36 -19.17
CA ILE A 252 -13.04 9.45 -17.74
C ILE A 252 -14.01 10.63 -17.53
N PRO A 253 -15.22 10.38 -16.98
CA PRO A 253 -16.22 11.42 -16.86
C PRO A 253 -15.84 12.41 -15.77
N ARG A 254 -16.14 13.69 -16.02
CA ARG A 254 -16.18 14.69 -14.95
C ARG A 254 -17.48 14.53 -14.18
N LEU A 255 -17.38 14.20 -12.90
CA LEU A 255 -18.55 13.98 -12.06
C LEU A 255 -19.11 15.31 -11.53
N ASP A 256 -20.42 15.47 -11.66
CA ASP A 256 -21.16 16.68 -11.29
C ASP A 256 -21.32 16.77 -9.77
N GLN A 257 -20.69 17.77 -9.15
CA GLN A 257 -20.72 17.94 -7.70
C GLN A 257 -22.12 18.33 -7.18
N SER A 258 -22.99 18.88 -8.04
CA SER A 258 -24.37 19.25 -7.64
C SER A 258 -25.27 18.02 -7.44
N LYS A 259 -24.89 16.87 -8.02
CA LYS A 259 -25.65 15.61 -7.95
C LYS A 259 -25.24 14.69 -6.82
N ILE A 260 -24.31 15.10 -5.96
CA ILE A 260 -23.80 14.24 -4.87
C ILE A 260 -24.93 13.66 -4.02
N GLU A 261 -25.93 14.46 -3.65
CA GLU A 261 -27.03 13.97 -2.82
C GLU A 261 -27.91 12.93 -3.53
N GLU A 262 -28.24 13.18 -4.79
CA GLU A 262 -28.99 12.25 -5.66
C GLU A 262 -28.20 10.93 -5.81
N ASP A 263 -26.92 11.04 -6.14
CA ASP A 263 -26.00 9.92 -6.34
C ASP A 263 -25.80 9.10 -5.06
N MET A 264 -25.92 9.73 -3.88
CA MET A 264 -25.76 9.11 -2.58
C MET A 264 -27.07 8.58 -1.97
N ALA A 265 -28.23 8.96 -2.50
CA ALA A 265 -29.54 8.55 -1.99
C ALA A 265 -29.73 7.03 -1.84
N PRO A 266 -29.28 6.18 -2.78
CA PRO A 266 -29.40 4.71 -2.65
C PRO A 266 -28.64 4.12 -1.46
N PHE A 267 -27.65 4.86 -0.94
CA PHE A 267 -26.73 4.42 0.10
C PHE A 267 -27.17 4.87 1.50
N PHE A 268 -28.07 5.84 1.62
CA PHE A 268 -28.44 6.47 2.91
C PHE A 268 -28.93 5.51 3.99
N ASN A 269 -29.64 4.45 3.60
CA ASN A 269 -30.18 3.47 4.55
C ASN A 269 -29.22 2.32 4.85
N LYS A 270 -28.04 2.27 4.22
CA LYS A 270 -27.03 1.24 4.45
C LYS A 270 -26.26 1.54 5.74
N TYR A 271 -25.82 0.48 6.40
CA TYR A 271 -25.04 0.59 7.63
C TYR A 271 -23.56 0.82 7.34
N VAL A 272 -22.96 1.73 8.11
CA VAL A 272 -21.53 2.09 8.04
C VAL A 272 -20.78 1.81 9.35
N ALA A 273 -21.51 1.53 10.42
CA ALA A 273 -21.04 1.01 11.70
C ALA A 273 -22.21 0.40 12.49
N GLU A 274 -21.95 -0.09 13.70
CA GLU A 274 -22.96 -0.63 14.61
C GLU A 274 -24.08 0.38 14.88
N GLY A 275 -25.27 0.13 14.34
CA GLY A 275 -26.43 0.99 14.53
C GLY A 275 -26.34 2.37 13.86
N VAL A 276 -25.32 2.64 13.03
CA VAL A 276 -25.14 3.92 12.34
C VAL A 276 -25.34 3.73 10.84
N ARG A 277 -26.23 4.54 10.25
CA ARG A 277 -26.50 4.56 8.82
C ARG A 277 -25.63 5.61 8.12
N PHE A 278 -25.44 5.43 6.82
CA PHE A 278 -24.68 6.40 6.03
C PHE A 278 -25.30 7.80 6.08
N ARG A 279 -26.63 7.91 6.10
CA ARG A 279 -27.36 9.18 6.26
C ARG A 279 -26.86 9.97 7.47
N ASP A 280 -26.67 9.31 8.61
CA ASP A 280 -26.34 9.96 9.89
C ASP A 280 -24.97 10.68 9.84
N ILE A 281 -24.02 10.12 9.09
CA ILE A 281 -22.72 10.77 8.87
C ILE A 281 -22.78 11.75 7.69
N PHE A 282 -23.60 11.49 6.66
CA PHE A 282 -23.71 12.34 5.48
C PHE A 282 -24.41 13.68 5.77
N GLU A 283 -25.45 13.69 6.61
CA GLU A 283 -26.15 14.91 7.01
C GLU A 283 -25.27 15.81 7.92
N ASN A 284 -24.33 15.21 8.66
CA ASN A 284 -23.34 15.91 9.50
C ASN A 284 -22.04 16.29 8.76
N ARG A 285 -22.01 16.20 7.43
CA ARG A 285 -20.82 16.49 6.64
C ARG A 285 -20.43 17.97 6.71
N VAL A 286 -19.14 18.22 6.85
CA VAL A 286 -18.52 19.55 6.72
C VAL A 286 -18.22 19.82 5.24
N ARG A 287 -17.69 18.82 4.54
CA ARG A 287 -17.40 18.89 3.11
C ARG A 287 -17.39 17.49 2.49
N CYS A 288 -17.66 17.42 1.20
CA CYS A 288 -17.52 16.21 0.40
C CYS A 288 -17.20 16.55 -1.05
N SER A 289 -16.69 15.57 -1.78
CA SER A 289 -16.46 15.70 -3.22
C SER A 289 -16.63 14.35 -3.91
N HIS A 290 -17.00 14.41 -5.17
CA HIS A 290 -17.18 13.24 -6.03
C HIS A 290 -16.14 13.19 -7.11
N VAL A 291 -15.34 12.14 -7.15
CA VAL A 291 -14.27 11.98 -8.11
C VAL A 291 -14.30 10.61 -8.76
N PRO A 292 -13.91 10.48 -10.04
CA PRO A 292 -13.48 9.19 -10.56
C PRO A 292 -12.27 8.70 -9.74
N ILE A 293 -12.11 7.39 -9.63
CA ILE A 293 -10.91 6.80 -9.04
C ILE A 293 -10.06 6.32 -10.19
N GLU A 294 -9.09 7.14 -10.57
CA GLU A 294 -8.10 6.73 -11.54
C GLU A 294 -7.17 5.68 -10.93
N GLU A 295 -6.77 4.71 -11.74
CA GLU A 295 -5.73 3.74 -11.45
C GLU A 295 -4.89 3.52 -12.72
N GLY A 296 -3.61 3.21 -12.54
CA GLY A 296 -2.71 2.99 -13.67
C GLY A 296 -1.24 3.04 -13.27
N PHE A 297 -0.40 2.41 -14.09
CA PHE A 297 1.02 2.30 -13.82
C PHE A 297 1.80 2.50 -15.12
N LEU A 298 2.66 3.52 -15.15
CA LEU A 298 3.55 3.79 -16.27
C LEU A 298 4.87 3.04 -16.10
N ASN A 299 5.38 2.41 -17.16
CA ASN A 299 6.69 1.74 -17.12
C ASN A 299 7.87 2.70 -17.36
N GLN A 300 7.60 3.88 -17.92
CA GLN A 300 8.61 4.91 -18.16
C GLN A 300 8.46 6.03 -17.14
N TRP A 301 9.32 6.06 -16.13
CA TRP A 301 9.34 7.12 -15.12
C TRP A 301 10.38 8.19 -15.38
N VAL A 302 11.35 7.88 -16.24
CA VAL A 302 12.51 8.71 -16.49
C VAL A 302 12.82 8.76 -17.98
N TRP A 303 13.35 9.90 -18.41
CA TRP A 303 13.97 10.06 -19.71
C TRP A 303 14.98 11.19 -19.63
N LYS A 304 16.24 10.94 -20.00
CA LYS A 304 17.32 11.94 -19.90
C LYS A 304 17.36 12.56 -18.48
N ARG A 305 16.90 13.80 -18.30
CA ARG A 305 16.87 14.56 -17.03
C ARG A 305 15.52 14.57 -16.32
N TYR A 306 14.50 14.02 -16.97
CA TYR A 306 13.15 13.97 -16.42
C TYR A 306 13.03 12.80 -15.45
N ALA A 307 12.42 13.04 -14.30
CA ALA A 307 12.01 11.99 -13.37
C ALA A 307 10.60 12.29 -12.85
N CYS A 308 9.67 11.35 -12.98
CA CYS A 308 8.30 11.51 -12.51
C CYS A 308 8.07 10.67 -11.25
N ILE A 309 7.34 11.22 -10.27
CA ILE A 309 7.06 10.59 -8.97
C ILE A 309 5.60 10.75 -8.54
N GLY A 310 5.10 9.78 -7.78
CA GLY A 310 3.73 9.84 -7.26
C GLY A 310 2.69 9.55 -8.34
N ASP A 311 1.54 10.19 -8.20
CA ASP A 311 0.39 10.02 -9.08
C ASP A 311 0.67 10.37 -10.55
N SER A 312 1.79 11.05 -10.86
CA SER A 312 2.20 11.32 -12.24
C SER A 312 2.56 10.05 -13.01
N VAL A 313 2.92 8.95 -12.34
CA VAL A 313 3.39 7.70 -12.96
C VAL A 313 2.79 6.44 -12.35
N HIS A 314 2.33 6.49 -11.11
CA HIS A 314 1.75 5.33 -10.42
C HIS A 314 0.53 5.76 -9.61
N LYS A 315 -0.66 5.47 -10.12
CA LYS A 315 -1.92 5.79 -9.45
C LYS A 315 -2.58 4.49 -9.01
N THR A 316 -2.90 4.43 -7.72
CA THR A 316 -3.63 3.30 -7.13
C THR A 316 -4.92 3.78 -6.51
N THR A 317 -5.91 2.90 -6.50
CA THR A 317 -7.15 3.09 -5.76
C THR A 317 -6.87 3.31 -4.25
N PRO A 318 -7.67 4.11 -3.55
CA PRO A 318 -7.34 4.60 -2.22
C PRO A 318 -7.58 3.61 -1.08
N ASN A 319 -8.21 2.45 -1.34
CA ASN A 319 -8.78 1.57 -0.30
C ASN A 319 -7.75 1.00 0.69
N LEU A 320 -6.50 0.80 0.24
CA LEU A 320 -5.36 0.41 1.10
C LEU A 320 -4.52 1.60 1.61
N GLY A 321 -4.83 2.83 1.21
CA GLY A 321 -4.09 4.03 1.64
C GLY A 321 -2.67 4.15 1.07
N GLN A 322 -2.31 3.36 0.05
CA GLN A 322 -0.93 3.30 -0.46
C GLN A 322 -0.53 4.47 -1.36
N GLY A 323 -1.48 5.24 -1.91
CA GLY A 323 -1.15 6.33 -2.85
C GLY A 323 -0.20 7.38 -2.26
N GLY A 324 -0.61 8.04 -1.17
CA GLY A 324 0.22 9.07 -0.53
C GLY A 324 1.50 8.50 0.09
N ASN A 325 1.44 7.35 0.76
CA ASN A 325 2.61 6.69 1.34
C ASN A 325 3.63 6.27 0.28
N GLY A 326 3.16 5.69 -0.84
CA GLY A 326 3.98 5.33 -1.97
C GLY A 326 4.62 6.54 -2.65
N ALA A 327 3.91 7.67 -2.69
CA ALA A 327 4.44 8.94 -3.19
C ALA A 327 5.55 9.51 -2.28
N MET A 328 5.38 9.43 -0.95
CA MET A 328 6.42 9.80 0.02
C MET A 328 7.68 8.93 -0.14
N GLU A 329 7.50 7.62 -0.26
CA GLU A 329 8.62 6.70 -0.50
C GLU A 329 9.34 6.96 -1.84
N SER A 330 8.59 7.22 -2.92
CA SER A 330 9.19 7.56 -4.22
C SER A 330 10.00 8.85 -4.14
N ALA A 331 9.52 9.86 -3.41
CA ALA A 331 10.24 11.11 -3.18
C ALA A 331 11.51 10.90 -2.33
N ALA A 332 11.43 10.12 -1.24
CA ALA A 332 12.60 9.82 -0.40
C ALA A 332 13.67 9.04 -1.15
N SER A 333 13.27 8.02 -1.92
CA SER A 333 14.17 7.23 -2.76
C SER A 333 14.84 8.08 -3.84
N LEU A 334 14.09 8.96 -4.51
CA LEU A 334 14.65 9.87 -5.50
C LEU A 334 15.63 10.88 -4.86
N ALA A 335 15.31 11.38 -3.65
CA ALA A 335 16.21 12.26 -2.91
C ALA A 335 17.56 11.59 -2.65
N ASN A 336 17.58 10.31 -2.27
CA ASN A 336 18.83 9.55 -2.08
C ASN A 336 19.68 9.55 -3.36
N THR A 337 19.06 9.31 -4.51
CA THR A 337 19.74 9.32 -5.82
C THR A 337 20.28 10.71 -6.16
N ILE A 338 19.50 11.77 -5.94
CA ILE A 338 19.91 13.15 -6.21
C ILE A 338 21.07 13.57 -5.30
N VAL A 339 21.00 13.24 -4.01
CA VAL A 339 22.08 13.52 -3.05
C VAL A 339 23.36 12.78 -3.41
N ALA A 340 23.27 11.51 -3.79
CA ALA A 340 24.42 10.75 -4.26
C ALA A 340 25.06 11.37 -5.52
N MET A 341 24.24 11.85 -6.46
CA MET A 341 24.74 12.57 -7.65
C MET A 341 25.43 13.88 -7.27
N ALA A 342 24.85 14.68 -6.37
CA ALA A 342 25.42 15.95 -5.92
C ALA A 342 26.74 15.76 -5.16
N GLN A 343 26.88 14.68 -4.40
CA GLN A 343 28.14 14.34 -3.72
C GLN A 343 29.20 13.87 -4.73
N ALA A 344 28.81 13.04 -5.71
CA ALA A 344 29.73 12.58 -6.75
C ALA A 344 30.17 13.71 -7.71
N SER A 345 29.37 14.77 -7.85
CA SER A 345 29.70 15.89 -8.73
C SER A 345 30.77 16.82 -8.18
N ILE A 346 31.11 16.69 -6.90
CA ILE A 346 32.26 17.40 -6.29
C ILE A 346 33.57 16.95 -6.95
N SER A 347 33.66 15.69 -7.38
CA SER A 347 34.87 15.09 -7.93
C SER A 347 34.84 14.88 -9.45
N SER A 348 33.70 15.11 -10.11
CA SER A 348 33.51 14.77 -11.53
C SER A 348 32.35 15.54 -12.16
N ASP A 349 32.40 15.79 -13.47
CA ASP A 349 31.39 16.63 -14.13
C ASP A 349 29.98 15.97 -14.19
N LEU A 350 28.94 16.80 -14.06
CA LEU A 350 27.51 16.44 -14.03
C LEU A 350 26.97 16.34 -15.47
N SER A 351 27.42 15.33 -16.21
CA SER A 351 26.99 15.14 -17.60
C SER A 351 25.61 14.47 -17.71
N LEU A 352 24.89 14.78 -18.79
CA LEU A 352 23.58 14.18 -19.07
C LEU A 352 23.58 12.65 -19.03
N PRO A 353 24.55 11.92 -19.62
CA PRO A 353 24.57 10.46 -19.57
C PRO A 353 24.60 9.93 -18.13
N ARG A 354 25.35 10.58 -17.22
CA ARG A 354 25.43 10.15 -15.82
C ARG A 354 24.11 10.37 -15.10
N ILE A 355 23.51 11.55 -15.25
CA ILE A 355 22.16 11.86 -14.72
C ILE A 355 21.16 10.80 -15.22
N SER A 356 21.16 10.55 -16.53
CA SER A 356 20.22 9.60 -17.13
C SER A 356 20.42 8.18 -16.61
N THR A 357 21.66 7.72 -16.42
CA THR A 357 21.94 6.38 -15.88
C THR A 357 21.47 6.27 -14.43
N SER A 358 21.84 7.22 -13.57
CA SER A 358 21.42 7.20 -12.15
C SER A 358 19.91 7.25 -11.99
N LEU A 359 19.20 8.04 -12.80
CA LEU A 359 17.74 8.09 -12.79
C LEU A 359 17.11 6.78 -13.31
N LYS A 360 17.69 6.13 -14.33
CA LYS A 360 17.22 4.83 -14.83
C LYS A 360 17.37 3.72 -13.78
N ASP A 361 18.52 3.66 -13.11
CA ASP A 361 18.77 2.67 -12.07
C ASP A 361 17.80 2.83 -10.89
N TRP A 362 17.57 4.08 -10.46
CA TRP A 362 16.57 4.42 -9.46
C TRP A 362 15.16 3.96 -9.88
N ALA A 363 14.74 4.33 -11.09
CA ALA A 363 13.41 3.99 -11.59
C ALA A 363 13.18 2.48 -11.63
N GLY A 364 14.17 1.71 -12.10
CA GLY A 364 14.08 0.24 -12.17
C GLY A 364 13.82 -0.41 -10.80
N SER A 365 14.54 0.04 -9.76
CA SER A 365 14.34 -0.44 -8.39
C SER A 365 12.97 -0.03 -7.83
N ARG A 366 12.60 1.25 -7.96
CA ARG A 366 11.39 1.79 -7.35
C ARG A 366 10.11 1.27 -8.01
N GLN A 367 10.14 1.03 -9.32
CA GLN A 367 8.99 0.53 -10.09
C GLN A 367 8.51 -0.84 -9.61
N GLN A 368 9.42 -1.75 -9.29
CA GLN A 368 9.07 -3.10 -8.81
C GLN A 368 8.19 -3.02 -7.56
N ARG A 369 8.55 -2.13 -6.63
CA ARG A 369 7.82 -1.94 -5.39
C ARG A 369 6.46 -1.33 -5.63
N MET A 370 6.42 -0.23 -6.40
CA MET A 370 5.17 0.47 -6.63
C MET A 370 4.19 -0.33 -7.48
N ARG A 371 4.66 -1.18 -8.39
CA ARG A 371 3.78 -2.06 -9.19
C ARG A 371 2.97 -2.96 -8.27
N LEU A 372 3.66 -3.66 -7.36
CA LEU A 372 3.03 -4.51 -6.37
C LEU A 372 2.05 -3.73 -5.47
N LEU A 373 2.45 -2.57 -4.95
CA LEU A 373 1.57 -1.76 -4.09
C LEU A 373 0.32 -1.29 -4.84
N CYS A 374 0.45 -0.95 -6.12
CA CYS A 374 -0.69 -0.60 -6.97
C CYS A 374 -1.60 -1.80 -7.22
N GLU A 375 -1.03 -2.97 -7.55
CA GLU A 375 -1.79 -4.20 -7.76
C GLU A 375 -2.56 -4.62 -6.49
N LEU A 376 -1.93 -4.54 -5.33
CA LEU A 376 -2.57 -4.81 -4.04
C LEU A 376 -3.71 -3.82 -3.77
N GLY A 377 -3.48 -2.51 -3.93
CA GLY A 377 -4.52 -1.50 -3.73
C GLY A 377 -5.72 -1.70 -4.65
N ASN A 378 -5.44 -1.87 -5.95
CA ASN A 378 -6.44 -2.05 -6.99
C ASN A 378 -7.23 -3.35 -6.82
N GLY A 379 -6.55 -4.44 -6.45
CA GLY A 379 -7.20 -5.71 -6.11
C GLY A 379 -8.08 -5.60 -4.87
N PHE A 380 -7.64 -4.86 -3.85
CA PHE A 380 -8.40 -4.70 -2.62
C PHE A 380 -9.69 -3.90 -2.83
N THR A 381 -9.70 -2.90 -3.71
CA THR A 381 -10.93 -2.17 -4.08
C THR A 381 -11.98 -3.10 -4.69
N ARG A 382 -11.55 -4.00 -5.58
CA ARG A 382 -12.43 -5.03 -6.20
C ARG A 382 -12.91 -6.05 -5.18
N LEU A 383 -12.05 -6.39 -4.22
CA LEU A 383 -12.37 -7.27 -3.11
C LEU A 383 -13.49 -6.71 -2.22
N GLU A 384 -13.38 -5.45 -1.81
CA GLU A 384 -14.41 -4.79 -0.99
C GLU A 384 -15.73 -4.62 -1.76
N ALA A 385 -15.67 -4.42 -3.08
CA ALA A 385 -16.83 -4.29 -3.95
C ALA A 385 -17.42 -5.64 -4.44
N PHE A 386 -16.91 -6.77 -3.95
CA PHE A 386 -17.29 -8.12 -4.40
C PHE A 386 -17.38 -8.25 -5.93
N HIS A 387 -16.38 -7.69 -6.62
CA HIS A 387 -16.42 -7.52 -8.07
C HIS A 387 -16.56 -8.85 -8.82
N THR A 388 -15.93 -9.92 -8.32
CA THR A 388 -16.08 -11.28 -8.84
C THR A 388 -16.59 -12.25 -7.78
N LEU A 389 -17.02 -13.45 -8.18
CA LEU A 389 -17.38 -14.52 -7.23
C LEU A 389 -16.20 -14.89 -6.32
N LYS A 390 -14.98 -14.91 -6.86
CA LYS A 390 -13.75 -15.11 -6.07
C LYS A 390 -13.62 -14.03 -5.00
N ASP A 391 -13.77 -12.76 -5.37
CA ASP A 391 -13.70 -11.64 -4.44
C ASP A 391 -14.76 -11.74 -3.35
N ARG A 392 -15.97 -12.17 -3.71
CA ARG A 392 -17.05 -12.42 -2.75
C ARG A 392 -16.69 -13.51 -1.73
N VAL A 393 -16.16 -14.64 -2.18
CA VAL A 393 -15.74 -15.74 -1.31
C VAL A 393 -14.58 -15.29 -0.41
N VAL A 394 -13.54 -14.68 -0.97
CA VAL A 394 -12.37 -14.21 -0.23
C VAL A 394 -12.76 -13.12 0.77
N GLY A 395 -13.58 -12.15 0.38
CA GLY A 395 -13.98 -11.05 1.25
C GLY A 395 -14.81 -11.51 2.46
N PHE A 396 -15.69 -12.51 2.29
CA PHE A 396 -16.36 -13.14 3.44
C PHE A 396 -15.40 -13.91 4.33
N TYR A 397 -14.44 -14.62 3.76
CA TYR A 397 -13.46 -15.37 4.54
C TYR A 397 -12.53 -14.44 5.34
N LEU A 398 -12.04 -13.36 4.73
CA LEU A 398 -11.27 -12.31 5.41
C LEU A 398 -12.10 -11.62 6.50
N GLY A 399 -13.35 -11.29 6.20
CA GLY A 399 -14.26 -10.66 7.15
C GLY A 399 -14.55 -11.51 8.39
N LYS A 400 -14.63 -12.83 8.24
CA LYS A 400 -15.07 -13.76 9.31
C LYS A 400 -13.93 -14.50 10.02
N TYR A 401 -12.84 -14.83 9.32
CA TYR A 401 -11.84 -15.78 9.81
C TYR A 401 -10.38 -15.30 9.76
N GLN A 402 -10.07 -14.26 8.97
CA GLN A 402 -8.68 -13.80 8.76
C GLN A 402 -8.55 -12.27 8.70
N LEU A 403 -9.06 -11.58 9.72
CA LEU A 403 -9.04 -10.12 9.77
C LEU A 403 -7.63 -9.53 9.88
N ASP A 404 -6.70 -10.28 10.48
CA ASP A 404 -5.30 -9.88 10.66
C ASP A 404 -4.51 -9.89 9.35
N ALA A 405 -5.02 -10.54 8.29
CA ALA A 405 -4.33 -10.60 7.00
C ALA A 405 -4.04 -9.22 6.41
N ILE A 406 -4.94 -8.24 6.60
CA ILE A 406 -4.72 -6.86 6.16
C ILE A 406 -3.56 -6.24 6.95
N ALA A 407 -3.50 -6.47 8.26
CA ALA A 407 -2.42 -5.97 9.10
C ALA A 407 -1.08 -6.60 8.73
N ASP A 408 -1.06 -7.89 8.43
CA ASP A 408 0.15 -8.59 7.97
C ASP A 408 0.62 -8.10 6.60
N ILE A 409 -0.28 -7.90 5.62
CA ILE A 409 0.06 -7.29 4.32
C ILE A 409 0.66 -5.89 4.53
N LEU A 410 0.05 -5.07 5.39
CA LEU A 410 0.57 -3.74 5.72
C LEU A 410 1.93 -3.81 6.42
N CYS A 411 2.16 -4.81 7.26
CA CYS A 411 3.47 -5.04 7.87
C CYS A 411 4.50 -5.45 6.80
N GLU A 412 4.20 -6.43 5.95
CA GLU A 412 5.14 -6.94 4.95
C GLU A 412 5.49 -5.89 3.88
N THR A 413 4.53 -5.04 3.51
CA THR A 413 4.80 -3.88 2.65
C THR A 413 5.70 -2.88 3.36
N THR A 414 5.48 -2.63 4.65
CA THR A 414 6.17 -1.58 5.41
C THR A 414 7.64 -1.92 5.72
N VAL A 415 7.99 -3.16 6.09
CA VAL A 415 9.37 -3.47 6.56
C VAL A 415 10.45 -3.07 5.55
N GLY A 416 10.19 -3.30 4.26
CA GLY A 416 11.06 -2.94 3.14
C GLY A 416 10.79 -1.56 2.53
N ALA A 417 10.15 -0.65 3.27
CA ALA A 417 9.94 0.72 2.81
C ALA A 417 11.25 1.51 2.75
N GLU A 418 11.24 2.55 1.91
CA GLU A 418 12.36 3.45 1.71
C GLU A 418 12.67 4.27 2.96
N LYS A 419 13.95 4.65 3.09
CA LYS A 419 14.44 5.61 4.09
C LYS A 419 15.28 6.68 3.39
N LEU A 420 15.41 7.85 4.01
CA LEU A 420 16.40 8.83 3.59
C LEU A 420 17.79 8.35 4.04
N SER A 421 18.66 7.97 3.10
CA SER A 421 19.93 7.29 3.38
C SER A 421 20.99 8.20 4.01
N PHE A 422 20.86 9.51 3.77
CA PHE A 422 21.74 10.55 4.28
C PHE A 422 21.29 11.13 5.63
N LEU A 423 20.18 10.62 6.20
CA LEU A 423 19.72 10.97 7.55
C LEU A 423 19.75 9.72 8.44
N PRO A 424 20.01 9.87 9.74
CA PRO A 424 19.92 8.75 10.66
C PRO A 424 18.50 8.16 10.68
N PRO A 425 18.34 6.84 10.89
CA PRO A 425 17.03 6.27 11.17
C PRO A 425 16.49 6.85 12.48
N PRO A 426 15.17 7.08 12.62
CA PRO A 426 14.62 7.61 13.85
C PRO A 426 14.80 6.63 15.01
N GLN A 427 15.10 7.14 16.21
CA GLN A 427 15.35 6.31 17.40
C GLN A 427 14.19 5.36 17.69
N ARG A 428 12.95 5.83 17.53
CA ARG A 428 11.74 5.03 17.70
C ARG A 428 11.73 3.80 16.78
N SER A 429 12.23 3.92 15.55
CA SER A 429 12.27 2.82 14.59
C SER A 429 13.34 1.76 14.89
N LEU A 430 14.26 2.03 15.82
CA LEU A 430 15.32 1.10 16.22
C LEU A 430 14.93 0.21 17.41
N GLN A 431 13.93 0.64 18.20
CA GLN A 431 13.50 -0.03 19.43
C GLN A 431 12.28 -0.95 19.24
N VAL A 432 11.98 -1.28 17.98
CA VAL A 432 10.75 -1.98 17.59
C VAL A 432 11.07 -3.34 16.98
N THR A 433 10.08 -4.22 16.90
CA THR A 433 10.29 -5.60 16.42
C THR A 433 10.48 -5.70 14.91
N MET A 434 10.04 -4.70 14.15
CA MET A 434 10.22 -4.61 12.69
C MET A 434 10.92 -3.28 12.29
N PRO A 435 12.24 -3.15 12.50
CA PRO A 435 12.98 -1.97 12.08
C PRO A 435 13.06 -1.89 10.53
N PHE A 436 13.59 -0.78 10.01
CA PHE A 436 13.89 -0.67 8.58
C PHE A 436 14.82 -1.80 8.11
N ASP A 437 14.36 -2.63 7.18
CA ASP A 437 15.18 -3.65 6.54
C ASP A 437 14.76 -3.81 5.08
N THR A 438 15.49 -3.16 4.18
CA THR A 438 15.25 -3.19 2.74
C THR A 438 15.51 -4.56 2.11
N ARG A 439 16.15 -5.50 2.84
CA ARG A 439 16.30 -6.90 2.41
C ARG A 439 15.08 -7.75 2.72
N LYS A 440 14.16 -7.24 3.54
CA LYS A 440 12.91 -7.89 3.93
C LYS A 440 11.72 -7.20 3.27
N GLY A 441 10.58 -7.86 3.29
CA GLY A 441 9.33 -7.36 2.70
C GLY A 441 9.01 -8.04 1.38
N ILE A 442 7.94 -7.60 0.71
CA ILE A 442 7.33 -8.36 -0.40
C ILE A 442 8.24 -8.44 -1.64
N GLN A 443 9.24 -7.58 -1.77
CA GLN A 443 10.23 -7.65 -2.86
C GLN A 443 11.38 -8.63 -2.59
N ALA A 444 11.50 -9.17 -1.38
CA ALA A 444 12.49 -10.19 -1.09
C ALA A 444 12.10 -11.46 -1.88
N ALA A 445 12.82 -11.71 -2.99
CA ALA A 445 12.60 -12.79 -3.96
C ALA A 445 12.47 -14.21 -3.36
N THR A 446 12.75 -14.36 -2.07
CA THR A 446 12.75 -15.60 -1.31
C THR A 446 11.39 -15.99 -0.70
N ARG A 447 10.37 -15.10 -0.65
CA ARG A 447 9.15 -15.39 0.15
C ARG A 447 7.92 -15.90 -0.61
N THR A 448 7.64 -15.45 -1.83
CA THR A 448 6.43 -15.88 -2.58
C THR A 448 6.51 -17.34 -3.02
N ASN A 449 7.67 -17.78 -3.50
CA ASN A 449 7.95 -19.20 -3.77
C ASN A 449 7.91 -20.03 -2.48
N SER A 450 8.31 -19.45 -1.36
CA SER A 450 8.29 -20.08 -0.05
C SER A 450 6.87 -20.26 0.51
N LEU A 451 5.95 -19.32 0.30
CA LEU A 451 4.58 -19.43 0.82
C LEU A 451 3.78 -20.48 0.06
N ILE A 452 3.81 -20.48 -1.26
CA ILE A 452 3.13 -21.50 -2.08
C ILE A 452 3.72 -22.88 -1.83
N LEU A 453 5.05 -23.01 -1.80
CA LEU A 453 5.72 -24.28 -1.51
C LEU A 453 5.42 -24.78 -0.08
N ARG A 454 5.43 -23.89 0.93
CA ARG A 454 5.12 -24.26 2.33
C ARG A 454 3.64 -24.55 2.55
N SER A 455 2.73 -23.86 1.87
CA SER A 455 1.29 -24.17 1.88
C SER A 455 1.00 -25.49 1.18
N LEU A 456 1.68 -25.80 0.07
CA LEU A 456 1.60 -27.11 -0.58
C LEU A 456 2.11 -28.20 0.35
N ILE A 457 3.26 -28.01 1.02
CA ILE A 457 3.79 -28.95 2.03
C ILE A 457 2.79 -29.14 3.17
N ALA A 458 2.23 -28.07 3.73
CA ALA A 458 1.23 -28.16 4.81
C ALA A 458 -0.05 -28.88 4.36
N ILE A 459 -0.54 -28.60 3.15
CA ILE A 459 -1.69 -29.30 2.55
C ILE A 459 -1.35 -30.78 2.31
N THR A 460 -0.17 -31.10 1.80
CA THR A 460 0.28 -32.48 1.59
C THR A 460 0.40 -33.23 2.92
N ILE A 461 0.97 -32.63 3.97
CA ILE A 461 1.07 -33.23 5.30
C ILE A 461 -0.32 -33.41 5.93
N THR A 462 -1.23 -32.47 5.75
CA THR A 462 -2.56 -32.50 6.38
C THR A 462 -3.52 -33.45 5.65
N PHE A 463 -3.44 -33.53 4.31
CA PHE A 463 -4.46 -34.22 3.50
C PHE A 463 -3.95 -35.44 2.74
N ALA A 464 -2.65 -35.54 2.41
CA ALA A 464 -2.11 -36.66 1.63
C ALA A 464 -1.39 -37.70 2.51
N VAL A 465 -0.71 -37.27 3.58
CA VAL A 465 -0.02 -38.18 4.50
C VAL A 465 -1.00 -39.07 5.28
N PRO A 466 -2.12 -38.59 5.85
CA PRO A 466 -2.99 -39.45 6.64
C PRO A 466 -3.62 -40.61 5.85
N PRO A 467 -4.14 -40.42 4.61
CA PRO A 467 -4.67 -41.52 3.80
C PRO A 467 -3.60 -42.52 3.36
N LEU A 468 -2.39 -42.06 3.01
CA LEU A 468 -1.28 -42.93 2.62
C LEU A 468 -0.75 -43.76 3.79
N LEU A 469 -0.64 -43.15 4.97
CA LEU A 469 -0.29 -43.85 6.21
C LEU A 469 -1.38 -44.88 6.57
N GLN A 470 -2.65 -44.48 6.45
CA GLN A 470 -3.79 -45.37 6.69
C GLN A 470 -3.82 -46.55 5.70
N HIS A 471 -3.48 -46.33 4.43
CA HIS A 471 -3.40 -47.38 3.41
C HIS A 471 -2.21 -48.33 3.62
N TYR A 472 -1.01 -47.78 3.90
CA TYR A 472 0.19 -48.55 4.22
C TYR A 472 0.00 -49.42 5.48
N ILE A 473 -0.66 -48.87 6.50
CA ILE A 473 -0.92 -49.56 7.76
C ILE A 473 -2.06 -50.58 7.60
N ALA A 474 -3.14 -50.26 6.88
CA ALA A 474 -4.20 -51.23 6.56
C ALA A 474 -3.65 -52.44 5.81
N GLY A 475 -2.71 -52.24 4.87
CA GLY A 475 -2.00 -53.33 4.20
C GLY A 475 -1.21 -54.24 5.15
N ARG A 476 -0.64 -53.70 6.24
CA ARG A 476 0.11 -54.49 7.24
C ARG A 476 -0.73 -55.05 8.38
N ILE A 477 -1.89 -54.47 8.69
CA ILE A 477 -2.84 -55.00 9.67
C ILE A 477 -3.60 -56.19 9.08
N VAL A 478 -3.88 -56.17 7.76
CA VAL A 478 -4.54 -57.29 7.07
C VAL A 478 -3.63 -58.53 7.01
N ASP A 479 -2.30 -58.37 6.95
CA ASP A 479 -1.33 -59.48 7.04
C ASP A 479 -1.20 -60.10 8.45
N HIS A 480 -1.83 -59.52 9.47
CA HIS A 480 -1.79 -60.01 10.86
C HIS A 480 -3.16 -60.29 11.48
N SER A 481 -4.23 -60.28 10.68
CA SER A 481 -5.52 -60.84 11.12
C SER A 481 -5.64 -62.28 10.62
N PRO A 482 -5.55 -63.31 11.48
CA PRO A 482 -5.95 -64.64 11.09
C PRO A 482 -7.44 -64.57 10.73
N ILE A 483 -7.76 -65.06 9.54
CA ILE A 483 -9.10 -65.18 8.99
C ILE A 483 -9.95 -65.99 9.97
N LEU A 484 -10.77 -65.33 10.79
CA LEU A 484 -11.83 -65.96 11.56
C LEU A 484 -13.01 -66.23 10.62
N HIS A 485 -12.94 -67.37 9.93
CA HIS A 485 -14.08 -67.94 9.23
C HIS A 485 -15.12 -68.46 10.25
N LYS A 486 -16.37 -68.03 10.04
CA LYS A 486 -17.63 -68.52 10.63
C LYS A 486 -17.64 -70.03 10.94
N GLN A 487 -18.03 -70.41 12.16
CA GLN A 487 -19.21 -71.26 12.45
C GLN A 487 -19.39 -71.48 13.96
N ASN A 488 -20.65 -71.63 14.38
CA ASN A 488 -21.11 -71.88 15.75
C ASN A 488 -20.26 -72.93 16.50
N GLY A 489 -19.75 -72.58 17.68
CA GLY A 489 -19.17 -73.56 18.61
C GLY A 489 -18.23 -72.92 19.64
N LEU A 490 -18.61 -73.05 20.91
CA LEU A 490 -17.88 -72.76 22.15
C LEU A 490 -16.33 -72.71 22.06
N ALA A 491 -15.73 -71.71 22.71
CA ALA A 491 -14.43 -71.86 23.37
C ALA A 491 -14.34 -70.88 24.56
N TYR A 492 -14.23 -71.44 25.76
CA TYR A 492 -13.77 -70.74 26.97
C TYR A 492 -12.23 -70.65 26.95
N GLU A 493 -11.72 -69.72 27.75
CA GLU A 493 -10.31 -69.39 27.99
C GLU A 493 -9.40 -70.59 28.26
N ASP A 494 -8.19 -70.55 27.69
CA ASP A 494 -7.02 -71.11 28.36
C ASP A 494 -5.77 -70.27 28.02
N ASP A 495 -4.95 -70.06 29.04
CA ASP A 495 -3.68 -69.33 29.08
C ASP A 495 -3.71 -67.78 29.01
N GLY A 496 -3.56 -67.16 30.18
CA GLY A 496 -3.48 -65.73 30.40
C GLY A 496 -2.21 -65.08 29.83
N SER A 497 -2.21 -64.79 28.54
CA SER A 497 -1.27 -63.82 27.95
C SER A 497 -1.95 -62.82 27.01
N TYR A 498 -1.80 -61.55 27.37
CA TYR A 498 -2.36 -60.38 26.70
C TYR A 498 -2.04 -60.34 25.19
N THR A 499 -3.07 -60.33 24.35
CA THR A 499 -2.98 -59.86 22.96
C THR A 499 -3.91 -58.66 22.73
N TYR A 500 -3.78 -57.64 23.58
CA TYR A 500 -4.35 -56.29 23.35
C TYR A 500 -3.33 -55.15 23.44
N HIS A 501 -2.02 -55.48 23.52
CA HIS A 501 -0.97 -54.47 23.69
C HIS A 501 -0.57 -53.77 22.38
N LYS A 502 -0.51 -54.49 21.25
CA LYS A 502 -0.10 -53.90 19.96
C LYS A 502 -1.13 -52.94 19.37
N SER A 503 -2.43 -53.22 19.50
CA SER A 503 -3.50 -52.35 18.97
C SER A 503 -3.60 -51.03 19.75
N THR A 504 -3.44 -51.09 21.08
CA THR A 504 -3.43 -49.91 21.96
C THR A 504 -2.16 -49.07 21.80
N GLU A 505 -0.99 -49.68 21.63
CA GLU A 505 0.25 -48.96 21.28
C GLU A 505 0.18 -48.29 19.90
N THR A 506 -0.44 -48.97 18.92
CA THR A 506 -0.63 -48.42 17.57
C THR A 506 -1.60 -47.23 17.59
N LEU A 507 -2.71 -47.32 18.32
CA LEU A 507 -3.65 -46.20 18.55
C LEU A 507 -3.00 -45.04 19.31
N ALA A 508 -2.16 -45.32 20.31
CA ALA A 508 -1.41 -44.29 21.03
C ALA A 508 -0.33 -43.62 20.16
N ALA A 509 0.29 -44.37 19.25
CA ALA A 509 1.19 -43.82 18.23
C ALA A 509 0.43 -42.97 17.19
N MET A 510 -0.78 -43.38 16.80
CA MET A 510 -1.66 -42.61 15.91
C MET A 510 -2.07 -41.27 16.54
N SER A 511 -2.44 -41.25 17.82
CA SER A 511 -2.70 -40.01 18.54
C SER A 511 -1.48 -39.09 18.54
N ARG A 512 -0.30 -39.62 18.88
CA ARG A 512 0.94 -38.82 18.92
C ARG A 512 1.35 -38.24 17.57
N ILE A 513 1.13 -38.98 16.47
CA ILE A 513 1.42 -38.49 15.12
C ILE A 513 0.41 -37.41 14.69
N ALA A 514 -0.86 -37.58 15.03
CA ALA A 514 -1.89 -36.56 14.79
C ALA A 514 -1.60 -35.29 15.61
N ASP A 515 -1.25 -35.44 16.89
CA ASP A 515 -0.86 -34.34 17.77
C ASP A 515 0.40 -33.63 17.25
N LEU A 516 1.40 -34.38 16.77
CA LEU A 516 2.61 -33.81 16.16
C LEU A 516 2.28 -33.08 14.85
N GLY A 517 1.37 -33.61 14.03
CA GLY A 517 0.89 -32.95 12.81
C GLY A 517 0.18 -31.63 13.10
N VAL A 518 -0.65 -31.59 14.15
CA VAL A 518 -1.30 -30.37 14.65
C VAL A 518 -0.26 -29.38 15.18
N LEU A 519 0.72 -29.84 15.97
CA LEU A 519 1.80 -29.00 16.48
C LEU A 519 2.68 -28.43 15.37
N LEU A 520 3.01 -29.21 14.35
CA LEU A 520 3.77 -28.76 13.18
C LEU A 520 2.97 -27.78 12.32
N THR A 521 1.64 -27.96 12.25
CA THR A 521 0.75 -27.02 11.57
C THR A 521 0.64 -25.70 12.33
N ILE A 522 0.44 -25.75 13.65
CA ILE A 522 0.46 -24.57 14.53
C ILE A 522 1.81 -23.86 14.42
N TRP A 523 2.92 -24.60 14.46
CA TRP A 523 4.26 -24.07 14.30
C TRP A 523 4.47 -23.41 12.93
N ALA A 524 4.02 -24.03 11.83
CA ALA A 524 4.11 -23.46 10.50
C ALA A 524 3.27 -22.17 10.36
N VAL A 525 2.08 -22.14 10.98
CA VAL A 525 1.19 -20.97 11.02
C VAL A 525 1.78 -19.85 11.89
N GLU A 526 2.31 -20.16 13.08
CA GLU A 526 2.95 -19.17 13.97
C GLU A 526 4.28 -18.64 13.43
N SER A 527 5.03 -19.48 12.72
CA SER A 527 6.24 -19.04 11.99
C SER A 527 5.89 -18.06 10.86
N CYS A 528 4.70 -18.17 10.26
CA CYS A 528 4.18 -17.17 9.33
C CYS A 528 3.77 -15.88 10.05
N ARG A 529 3.07 -15.98 11.19
CA ARG A 529 2.54 -14.84 11.96
C ARG A 529 3.61 -13.96 12.63
N THR A 530 4.72 -14.56 13.07
CA THR A 530 5.77 -13.85 13.83
C THR A 530 6.97 -13.41 12.99
N GLY A 531 7.07 -13.85 11.72
CA GLY A 531 8.20 -13.52 10.86
C GLY A 531 9.54 -14.12 11.31
N ASN A 532 9.55 -15.02 12.29
CA ASN A 532 10.73 -15.70 12.78
C ASN A 532 11.07 -16.93 11.91
N ILE A 533 12.28 -16.94 11.35
CA ILE A 533 12.91 -18.17 10.83
C ILE A 533 13.57 -18.84 12.04
N ALA A 534 12.85 -19.69 12.76
CA ALA A 534 13.50 -20.65 13.65
C ALA A 534 13.82 -21.90 12.83
N THR A 535 15.09 -22.06 12.49
CA THR A 535 15.62 -23.19 11.70
C THR A 535 15.52 -24.47 12.52
N LEU A 536 14.94 -25.53 11.95
CA LEU A 536 14.78 -26.86 12.58
C LEU A 536 16.13 -27.60 12.82
N MET A 537 17.27 -26.92 12.71
CA MET A 537 18.63 -27.45 12.90
C MET A 537 19.23 -27.14 14.28
N SER A 538 18.47 -26.58 15.22
CA SER A 538 18.93 -26.32 16.59
C SER A 538 18.18 -27.13 17.65
N LEU A 539 17.61 -28.29 17.30
CA LEU A 539 17.13 -29.31 18.23
C LEU A 539 17.98 -30.56 18.12
#